data_AF-A0A918EI94-F1
#
_entry.id   AF-A0A918EI94-F1
#
_cell.length_a   1.000
_cell.length_b   1.000
_cell.length_c   1.000
_cell.angle_alpha   90.00
_cell.angle_beta   90.00
_cell.angle_gamma   90.00
#
_symmetry.space_group_name_H-M   'P 1'
#
loop_
_entity.id
_entity.type
_entity.pdbx_description
1 polymer ?
#
loop_
_entity_poly.entity_id
_entity_poly.type
_entity_poly.pdbx_seq_one_letter_code
_entity_poly.pdbx_strand_id
1 'polypeptide(L)'
;MDESTRNEVSGTVDGVVVQAGVIHGGVHVHSPDDRRLANAYEEVERVRRQLAESVAAERDITKVVWVLQVVLAQARATVAHLTGDRDHLRDEADRRRAELARARQAQARTEQRLRRAEQERENALRLVEVARRKARALQARTHRETPAHFPPAHSLPALEPAALEAGLDNVDAYLDAQDDRLDRLSAALGTSPADQAPHPPTEDRRPEVLLPLVAALLRMPALAEASNRSTIIRLVGHELGTGLVVPESAHPTVHLSNLVLACLEHSGGLSALLRVLDHVEHDSTPMREARRAVDELTTGQS
;
A
#
# COMPACT_ATOMS: atom_id res chain seq x y z
N MET A 1 33.25 -73.24 15.45
CA MET A 1 32.76 -72.74 16.75
C MET A 1 31.28 -73.06 16.78
N ASP A 2 30.95 -74.35 16.68
CA ASP A 2 30.95 -75.35 17.76
C ASP A 2 29.80 -75.05 18.72
N GLU A 3 28.64 -75.63 18.45
CA GLU A 3 28.23 -76.96 18.95
C GLU A 3 27.85 -76.92 20.43
N SER A 4 26.54 -76.81 20.70
CA SER A 4 25.93 -77.63 21.74
C SER A 4 24.41 -77.68 21.56
N THR A 5 23.96 -78.59 20.70
CA THR A 5 22.58 -79.08 20.68
C THR A 5 22.38 -80.04 21.85
N ARG A 6 21.83 -79.55 22.96
CA ARG A 6 21.27 -80.42 24.00
C ARG A 6 19.86 -80.85 23.59
N ASN A 7 19.72 -82.14 23.29
CA ASN A 7 18.43 -82.81 23.22
C ASN A 7 17.89 -82.99 24.64
N GLU A 8 16.90 -82.20 25.03
CA GLU A 8 16.06 -82.51 26.19
C GLU A 8 14.79 -83.19 25.69
N VAL A 9 14.70 -84.49 25.94
CA VAL A 9 13.52 -85.31 25.71
C VAL A 9 12.54 -85.03 26.86
N SER A 10 11.53 -84.22 26.61
CA SER A 10 10.36 -84.11 27.49
C SER A 10 9.24 -84.95 26.88
N GLY A 11 9.02 -86.14 27.42
CA GLY A 11 7.84 -86.95 27.18
C GLY A 11 6.96 -86.93 28.43
N THR A 12 5.65 -86.80 28.26
CA THR A 12 4.69 -86.99 29.35
C THR A 12 4.64 -88.46 29.74
N VAL A 13 5.14 -88.77 30.93
CA VAL A 13 4.94 -90.07 31.57
C VAL A 13 3.61 -90.03 32.32
N ASP A 14 2.56 -90.58 31.73
CA ASP A 14 1.35 -90.93 32.47
C ASP A 14 1.60 -92.23 33.24
N GLY A 15 2.14 -92.08 34.44
CA GLY A 15 2.41 -93.18 35.37
C GLY A 15 3.12 -92.69 36.62
N VAL A 16 2.73 -93.23 37.78
CA VAL A 16 3.32 -92.86 39.08
C VAL A 16 4.73 -93.45 39.17
N VAL A 17 5.74 -92.62 38.94
CA VAL A 17 7.14 -92.97 39.22
C VAL A 17 7.44 -92.58 40.66
N VAL A 18 7.53 -93.59 41.55
CA VAL A 18 7.98 -93.41 42.94
C VAL A 18 9.46 -93.76 43.01
N GLN A 19 10.33 -92.74 43.01
CA GLN A 19 11.74 -92.90 43.32
C GLN A 19 11.96 -92.62 44.82
N ALA A 20 12.06 -93.69 45.62
CA ALA A 20 12.31 -93.60 47.05
C ALA A 20 13.81 -93.43 47.33
N GLY A 21 14.28 -92.18 47.26
CA GLY A 21 15.45 -91.73 48.01
C GLY A 21 14.97 -91.17 49.34
N VAL A 22 15.69 -91.44 50.44
CA VAL A 22 15.37 -90.89 51.77
C VAL A 22 15.54 -89.36 51.72
N ILE A 23 14.43 -88.65 51.55
CA ILE A 23 14.34 -87.20 51.66
C ILE A 23 13.72 -86.92 53.03
N HIS A 24 14.47 -86.29 53.93
CA HIS A 24 13.86 -85.52 55.02
C HIS A 24 13.19 -84.30 54.37
N GLY A 25 11.99 -84.50 53.82
CA GLY A 25 11.22 -83.49 53.11
C GLY A 25 9.90 -83.31 53.83
N GLY A 26 9.70 -82.13 54.42
CA GLY A 26 8.37 -81.74 54.88
C GLY A 26 7.40 -81.80 53.72
N VAL A 27 6.36 -82.62 53.85
CA VAL A 27 5.27 -82.69 52.86
C VAL A 27 4.42 -81.43 53.06
N HIS A 28 4.72 -80.37 52.32
CA HIS A 28 3.87 -79.20 52.23
C HIS A 28 2.64 -79.55 51.38
N VAL A 29 1.54 -79.89 52.03
CA VAL A 29 0.24 -80.04 51.36
C VAL A 29 -0.27 -78.64 51.05
N HIS A 30 -0.01 -78.14 49.84
CA HIS A 30 -0.62 -76.91 49.35
C HIS A 30 -2.11 -77.15 49.12
N SER A 31 -2.96 -76.40 49.83
CA SER A 31 -4.39 -76.41 49.57
C SER A 31 -4.63 -75.91 48.14
N PRO A 32 -5.60 -76.44 47.37
CA PRO A 32 -5.98 -75.87 46.07
C PRO A 32 -6.32 -74.37 46.15
N ASP A 33 -6.68 -73.86 47.32
CA ASP A 33 -6.90 -72.43 47.57
C ASP A 33 -5.59 -71.61 47.56
N ASP A 34 -4.45 -72.20 47.98
CA ASP A 34 -3.15 -71.51 47.95
C ASP A 34 -2.67 -71.25 46.52
N ARG A 35 -2.97 -72.17 45.59
CA ARG A 35 -2.64 -71.99 44.17
C ARG A 35 -3.49 -70.91 43.51
N ARG A 36 -4.77 -70.81 43.88
CA ARG A 36 -5.66 -69.75 43.38
C ARG A 36 -5.22 -68.37 43.88
N LEU A 37 -4.82 -68.29 45.16
CA LEU A 37 -4.27 -67.06 45.73
C LEU A 37 -2.96 -66.68 45.04
N ALA A 38 -2.03 -67.62 44.85
CA ALA A 38 -0.76 -67.35 44.15
C ALA A 38 -0.99 -66.82 42.72
N ASN A 39 -1.89 -67.44 41.95
CA ASN A 39 -2.22 -66.97 40.60
C ASN A 39 -2.86 -65.58 40.60
N ALA A 40 -3.77 -65.30 41.55
CA ALA A 40 -4.38 -63.98 41.68
C ALA A 40 -3.34 -62.90 42.04
N TYR A 41 -2.37 -63.23 42.92
CA TYR A 41 -1.27 -62.33 43.24
C TYR A 41 -0.37 -62.04 42.03
N GLU A 42 -0.02 -63.07 41.25
CA GLU A 42 0.76 -62.89 40.02
C GLU A 42 0.03 -62.02 38.98
N GLU A 43 -1.28 -62.19 38.85
CA GLU A 43 -2.10 -61.39 37.96
C GLU A 43 -2.16 -59.92 38.40
N VAL A 44 -2.35 -59.66 39.70
CA VAL A 44 -2.31 -58.31 40.28
C VAL A 44 -0.95 -57.65 40.05
N GLU A 45 0.16 -58.37 40.24
CA GLU A 45 1.50 -57.82 39.99
C GLU A 45 1.75 -57.55 38.51
N ARG A 46 1.22 -58.37 37.60
CA ARG A 46 1.28 -58.10 36.15
C ARG A 46 0.51 -56.83 35.79
N VAL A 47 -0.72 -56.69 36.29
CA VAL A 47 -1.55 -55.49 36.04
C VAL A 47 -0.89 -54.24 36.62
N ARG A 48 -0.30 -54.32 37.82
CA ARG A 48 0.45 -53.21 38.42
C ARG A 48 1.64 -52.79 37.57
N ARG A 49 2.39 -53.74 37.01
CA ARG A 49 3.52 -53.46 36.11
C ARG A 49 3.04 -52.77 34.82
N GLN A 50 1.98 -53.28 34.21
CA GLN A 50 1.39 -52.67 33.01
C GLN A 50 0.87 -51.25 33.29
N LEU A 51 0.24 -51.02 34.44
CA LEU A 51 -0.21 -49.69 34.84
C LEU A 51 0.99 -48.74 35.04
N ALA A 52 2.07 -49.21 35.67
CA ALA A 52 3.28 -48.42 35.86
C ALA A 52 3.94 -48.05 34.51
N GLU A 53 4.01 -48.98 33.56
CA GLU A 53 4.48 -48.75 32.19
C GLU A 53 3.59 -47.76 31.44
N SER A 54 2.26 -47.89 31.56
CA SER A 54 1.30 -46.95 30.94
C SER A 54 1.44 -45.54 31.50
N VAL A 55 1.60 -45.40 32.82
CA VAL A 55 1.80 -44.09 33.47
C VAL A 55 3.14 -43.46 33.07
N ALA A 56 4.19 -44.28 32.89
CA ALA A 56 5.47 -43.79 32.37
C ALA A 56 5.33 -43.30 30.92
N ALA A 57 4.67 -44.07 30.06
CA ALA A 57 4.40 -43.69 28.68
C ALA A 57 3.55 -42.41 28.57
N GLU A 58 2.53 -42.24 29.42
CA GLU A 58 1.70 -41.03 29.47
C GLU A 58 2.55 -39.79 29.81
N ARG A 59 3.47 -39.90 30.78
CA ARG A 59 4.39 -38.81 31.12
C ARG A 59 5.31 -38.45 29.97
N ASP A 60 5.81 -39.44 29.24
CA ASP A 60 6.70 -39.19 28.11
C ASP A 60 5.95 -38.57 26.92
N ILE A 61 4.72 -39.01 26.64
CA ILE A 61 3.84 -38.37 25.65
C ILE A 61 3.56 -36.92 26.04
N THR A 62 3.28 -36.65 27.32
CA THR A 62 3.04 -35.30 27.83
C THR A 62 4.25 -34.38 27.62
N LYS A 63 5.48 -34.90 27.85
CA LYS A 63 6.71 -34.14 27.56
C LYS A 63 6.85 -33.82 26.07
N VAL A 64 6.58 -34.79 25.19
CA VAL A 64 6.64 -34.57 23.73
C VAL A 64 5.63 -33.53 23.29
N VAL A 65 4.38 -33.59 23.77
CA VAL A 65 3.35 -32.60 23.47
C VAL A 65 3.79 -31.20 23.91
N TRP A 66 4.37 -31.07 25.10
CA TRP A 66 4.86 -29.78 25.59
C TRP A 66 5.99 -29.21 24.72
N VAL A 67 6.97 -30.04 24.33
CA VAL A 67 8.04 -29.62 23.40
C VAL A 67 7.46 -29.17 22.07
N LEU A 68 6.49 -29.90 21.50
CA LEU A 68 5.84 -29.53 20.25
C LEU A 68 5.06 -28.21 20.38
N GLN A 69 4.41 -27.96 21.51
CA GLN A 69 3.73 -26.68 21.77
C GLN A 69 4.71 -25.50 21.83
N VAL A 70 5.86 -25.68 22.47
CA VAL A 70 6.93 -24.65 22.52
C VAL A 70 7.47 -24.37 21.11
N VAL A 71 7.78 -25.43 20.34
CA VAL A 71 8.27 -25.28 18.95
C VAL A 71 7.23 -24.59 18.07
N LEU A 72 5.94 -24.94 18.21
CA LEU A 72 4.86 -24.30 17.46
C LEU A 72 4.71 -22.82 17.84
N ALA A 73 4.82 -22.48 19.13
CA ALA A 73 4.78 -21.10 19.59
C ALA A 73 5.97 -20.29 19.02
N GLN A 74 7.17 -20.87 19.02
CA GLN A 74 8.35 -20.25 18.44
C GLN A 74 8.21 -20.05 16.93
N ALA A 75 7.73 -21.06 16.20
CA ALA A 75 7.49 -20.96 14.76
C ALA A 75 6.45 -19.86 14.44
N ARG A 76 5.37 -19.76 15.22
CA ARG A 76 4.38 -18.68 15.08
C ARG A 76 4.99 -17.29 15.32
N ALA A 77 5.86 -17.14 16.31
CA ALA A 77 6.58 -15.89 16.56
C ALA A 77 7.51 -15.52 15.40
N THR A 78 8.25 -16.49 14.84
CA THR A 78 9.10 -16.27 13.67
C THR A 78 8.29 -15.85 12.44
N VAL A 79 7.16 -16.52 12.17
CA VAL A 79 6.28 -16.14 11.05
C VAL A 79 5.73 -14.73 11.23
N ALA A 80 5.30 -14.36 12.44
CA ALA A 80 4.83 -13.01 12.73
C ALA A 80 5.92 -11.96 12.50
N HIS A 81 7.15 -12.22 12.97
CA HIS A 81 8.29 -11.33 12.78
C HIS A 81 8.63 -11.15 11.29
N LEU A 82 8.78 -12.25 10.54
CA LEU A 82 9.08 -12.20 9.10
C LEU A 82 7.96 -11.52 8.29
N THR A 83 6.71 -11.67 8.72
CA THR A 83 5.57 -10.96 8.11
C THR A 83 5.70 -9.46 8.34
N GLY A 84 6.03 -9.04 9.56
CA GLY A 84 6.30 -7.64 9.89
C GLY A 84 7.46 -7.07 9.08
N ASP A 85 8.57 -7.80 8.94
CA ASP A 85 9.73 -7.36 8.15
C ASP A 85 9.38 -7.23 6.66
N ARG A 86 8.64 -8.19 6.10
CA ARG A 86 8.17 -8.13 4.71
C ARG A 86 7.31 -6.89 4.46
N ASP A 87 6.39 -6.61 5.37
CA ASP A 87 5.47 -5.49 5.24
C ASP A 87 6.24 -4.15 5.38
N HIS A 88 7.22 -4.08 6.29
CA HIS A 88 8.12 -2.94 6.42
C HIS A 88 8.95 -2.68 5.13
N LEU A 89 9.54 -3.72 4.55
CA LEU A 89 10.30 -3.61 3.31
C LEU A 89 9.42 -3.19 2.12
N ARG A 90 8.15 -3.61 2.11
CA ARG A 90 7.18 -3.20 1.10
C ARG A 90 6.87 -1.71 1.21
N ASP A 91 6.61 -1.22 2.42
CA ASP A 91 6.40 0.21 2.67
C ASP A 91 7.61 1.06 2.26
N GLU A 92 8.83 0.58 2.57
CA GLU A 92 10.05 1.27 2.16
C GLU A 92 10.21 1.31 0.62
N ALA A 93 9.92 0.20 -0.06
CA ALA A 93 9.95 0.14 -1.51
C ALA A 93 8.93 1.10 -2.15
N ASP A 94 7.75 1.23 -1.57
CA ASP A 94 6.71 2.15 -2.05
C ASP A 94 7.10 3.61 -1.83
N ARG A 95 7.73 3.95 -0.69
CA ARG A 95 8.33 5.28 -0.47
C ARG A 95 9.40 5.62 -1.51
N ARG A 96 10.33 4.70 -1.78
CA ARG A 96 11.39 4.90 -2.78
C ARG A 96 10.81 5.06 -4.19
N ARG A 97 9.74 4.32 -4.55
CA ARG A 97 9.02 4.50 -5.82
C ARG A 97 8.40 5.89 -5.93
N ALA A 98 7.76 6.37 -4.85
CA ALA A 98 7.17 7.70 -4.81
C ALA A 98 8.24 8.80 -4.95
N GLU A 99 9.39 8.64 -4.29
CA GLU A 99 10.53 9.56 -4.42
C GLU A 99 11.08 9.60 -5.85
N LEU A 100 11.27 8.43 -6.47
CA LEU A 100 11.72 8.34 -7.86
C LEU A 100 10.72 8.99 -8.84
N ALA A 101 9.41 8.82 -8.60
CA ALA A 101 8.37 9.47 -9.40
C ALA A 101 8.44 11.00 -9.28
N ARG A 102 8.61 11.53 -8.06
CA ARG A 102 8.81 12.98 -7.84
C ARG A 102 10.08 13.50 -8.52
N ALA A 103 11.18 12.76 -8.44
CA ALA A 103 12.43 13.11 -9.10
C ALA A 103 12.27 13.18 -10.63
N ARG A 104 11.59 12.19 -11.23
CA ARG A 104 11.28 12.19 -12.67
C ARG A 104 10.38 13.35 -13.08
N GLN A 105 9.38 13.68 -12.27
CA GLN A 105 8.51 14.84 -12.52
C GLN A 105 9.30 16.16 -12.41
N ALA A 106 10.21 16.28 -11.44
CA ALA A 106 11.11 17.42 -11.34
C ALA A 106 12.01 17.54 -12.58
N GLN A 107 12.62 16.44 -13.02
CA GLN A 107 13.42 16.39 -14.24
C GLN A 107 12.61 16.82 -15.48
N ALA A 108 11.40 16.28 -15.67
CA ALA A 108 10.54 16.64 -16.80
C ALA A 108 10.21 18.14 -16.81
N ARG A 109 9.94 18.75 -15.64
CA ARG A 109 9.73 20.19 -15.52
C ARG A 109 10.97 21.00 -15.90
N THR A 110 12.15 20.57 -15.45
CA THR A 110 13.41 21.25 -15.83
C THR A 110 13.71 21.13 -17.31
N GLU A 111 13.46 19.97 -17.93
CA GLU A 111 13.61 19.78 -19.37
C GLU A 111 12.64 20.66 -20.16
N GLN A 112 11.39 20.75 -19.71
CA GLN A 112 10.40 21.64 -20.33
C GLN A 112 10.82 23.12 -20.23
N ARG A 113 11.31 23.55 -19.07
CA ARG A 113 11.83 24.92 -18.87
C ARG A 113 13.02 25.20 -19.78
N LEU A 114 13.95 24.26 -19.91
CA LEU A 114 15.09 24.38 -20.81
C LEU A 114 14.64 24.54 -22.26
N ARG A 115 13.69 23.72 -22.72
CA ARG A 115 13.14 23.84 -24.09
C ARG A 115 12.47 25.19 -24.32
N ARG A 116 11.71 25.70 -23.34
CA ARG A 116 11.10 27.04 -23.42
C ARG A 116 12.17 28.13 -23.55
N ALA A 117 13.19 28.10 -22.70
CA ALA A 117 14.29 29.07 -22.75
C ALA A 117 15.09 29.00 -24.08
N GLU A 118 15.29 27.81 -24.63
CA GLU A 118 15.93 27.62 -25.95
C GLU A 118 15.09 28.25 -27.07
N GLN A 119 13.78 28.05 -27.04
CA GLN A 119 12.85 28.63 -28.02
C GLN A 119 12.78 30.16 -27.91
N GLU A 120 12.72 30.71 -26.69
CA GLU A 120 12.77 32.15 -26.45
C GLU A 120 14.09 32.76 -26.94
N ARG A 121 15.21 32.09 -26.70
CA ARG A 121 16.52 32.49 -27.24
C ARG A 121 16.51 32.54 -28.77
N GLU A 122 15.94 31.52 -29.42
CA GLU A 122 15.81 31.51 -30.89
C GLU A 122 14.95 32.67 -31.39
N ASN A 123 13.81 32.93 -30.75
CA ASN A 123 12.94 34.05 -31.07
C ASN A 123 13.66 35.41 -30.91
N ALA A 124 14.40 35.59 -29.81
CA ALA A 124 15.19 36.79 -29.57
C ALA A 124 16.25 37.01 -30.66
N LEU A 125 16.94 35.94 -31.09
CA LEU A 125 17.92 36.01 -32.18
C LEU A 125 17.27 36.45 -33.50
N ARG A 126 16.08 35.90 -33.84
CA ARG A 126 15.31 36.32 -35.03
C ARG A 126 14.93 37.79 -34.98
N LEU A 127 14.49 38.29 -33.82
CA LEU A 127 14.16 39.71 -33.62
C LEU A 127 15.38 40.61 -33.81
N VAL A 128 16.54 40.23 -33.26
CA VAL A 128 17.81 40.96 -33.45
C VAL A 128 18.18 41.04 -34.93
N GLU A 129 18.00 39.97 -35.71
CA GLU A 129 18.24 40.00 -37.16
C GLU A 129 17.30 40.93 -37.91
N VAL A 130 16.01 40.95 -37.56
CA VAL A 130 15.03 41.90 -38.13
C VAL A 130 15.40 43.34 -37.78
N ALA A 131 15.76 43.61 -36.52
CA ALA A 131 16.19 44.93 -36.06
C ALA A 131 17.46 45.40 -36.79
N ARG A 132 18.47 44.52 -36.93
CA ARG A 132 19.70 44.80 -37.69
C ARG A 132 19.39 45.15 -39.16
N ARG A 133 18.48 44.42 -39.81
CA ARG A 133 18.05 44.72 -41.19
C ARG A 133 17.38 46.09 -41.29
N LYS A 134 16.45 46.42 -40.38
CA LYS A 134 15.79 47.72 -40.34
C LYS A 134 16.78 48.87 -40.08
N ALA A 135 17.70 48.70 -39.13
CA ALA A 135 18.73 49.69 -38.82
C ALA A 135 19.62 50.01 -40.05
N ARG A 136 20.08 48.97 -40.76
CA ARG A 136 20.83 49.14 -42.01
C ARG A 136 20.02 49.86 -43.09
N ALA A 137 18.74 49.53 -43.25
CA ALA A 137 17.87 50.18 -44.22
C ALA A 137 17.64 51.68 -43.90
N LEU A 138 17.46 52.02 -42.62
CA LEU A 138 17.37 53.40 -42.17
C LEU A 138 18.67 54.16 -42.39
N GLN A 139 19.81 53.58 -42.00
CA GLN A 139 21.13 54.19 -42.21
C GLN A 139 21.40 54.48 -43.70
N ALA A 140 20.98 53.57 -44.60
CA ALA A 140 21.09 53.77 -46.05
C ALA A 140 20.18 54.90 -46.58
N ARG A 141 18.99 55.11 -45.98
CA ARG A 141 18.11 56.25 -46.30
C ARG A 141 18.71 57.56 -45.80
N THR A 142 19.19 57.62 -44.56
CA THR A 142 19.80 58.82 -43.98
C THR A 142 21.04 59.26 -44.76
N HIS A 143 21.89 58.31 -45.20
CA HIS A 143 23.04 58.64 -46.05
C HIS A 143 22.66 59.20 -47.43
N ARG A 144 21.45 58.96 -47.94
CA ARG A 144 20.95 59.60 -49.17
C ARG A 144 20.40 61.00 -48.93
N GLU A 145 19.96 61.31 -47.72
CA GLU A 145 19.20 62.53 -47.44
C GLU A 145 20.06 63.67 -46.87
N THR A 146 21.22 63.46 -46.23
CA THR A 146 22.09 64.58 -45.79
C THR A 146 23.47 64.14 -45.27
N PRO A 147 24.56 64.87 -45.56
CA PRO A 147 25.80 64.80 -44.78
C PRO A 147 25.81 65.89 -43.70
N ALA A 148 25.80 65.49 -42.41
CA ALA A 148 26.61 66.06 -41.31
C ALA A 148 25.92 66.03 -39.94
N HIS A 149 26.72 65.69 -38.93
CA HIS A 149 26.59 65.98 -37.49
C HIS A 149 25.62 65.12 -36.66
N PHE A 150 26.08 63.94 -36.22
CA PHE A 150 25.50 63.19 -35.10
C PHE A 150 26.33 63.37 -33.81
N PRO A 151 25.70 63.57 -32.65
CA PRO A 151 26.38 63.65 -31.34
C PRO A 151 26.79 62.25 -30.80
N PRO A 152 27.78 62.18 -29.87
CA PRO A 152 28.34 60.93 -29.38
C PRO A 152 27.41 60.16 -28.42
N ALA A 153 27.47 58.82 -28.47
CA ALA A 153 26.61 57.89 -27.75
C ALA A 153 26.94 57.77 -26.25
N HIS A 154 25.90 57.67 -25.41
CA HIS A 154 26.02 57.39 -23.97
C HIS A 154 26.26 55.90 -23.69
N SER A 155 27.14 55.61 -22.73
CA SER A 155 27.54 54.28 -22.28
C SER A 155 26.50 53.62 -21.35
N LEU A 156 26.32 52.31 -21.48
CA LEU A 156 25.43 51.49 -20.65
C LEU A 156 26.12 51.03 -19.34
N PRO A 157 25.38 50.88 -18.23
CA PRO A 157 25.93 50.45 -16.94
C PRO A 157 26.23 48.93 -16.90
N ALA A 158 27.26 48.56 -16.14
CA ALA A 158 27.68 47.17 -15.92
C ALA A 158 26.89 46.51 -14.77
N LEU A 159 26.59 45.21 -14.90
CA LEU A 159 25.85 44.40 -13.92
C LEU A 159 26.78 43.47 -13.13
N GLU A 160 26.55 43.37 -11.82
CA GLU A 160 27.33 42.59 -10.83
C GLU A 160 26.82 41.13 -10.66
N PRO A 161 27.69 40.14 -10.41
CA PRO A 161 27.34 38.70 -10.41
C PRO A 161 26.57 38.18 -9.18
N ALA A 162 26.50 38.93 -8.07
CA ALA A 162 25.76 38.50 -6.87
C ALA A 162 24.22 38.49 -7.06
N ALA A 163 23.71 39.08 -8.15
CA ALA A 163 22.28 39.13 -8.46
C ALA A 163 21.72 37.85 -9.12
N LEU A 164 22.55 36.82 -9.36
CA LEU A 164 22.16 35.65 -10.16
C LEU A 164 21.31 34.59 -9.42
N GLU A 165 21.48 34.36 -8.11
CA GLU A 165 20.78 33.26 -7.40
C GLU A 165 19.36 33.60 -6.94
N ALA A 166 19.09 34.86 -6.54
CA ALA A 166 17.72 35.38 -6.41
C ALA A 166 17.05 35.61 -7.77
N GLY A 167 17.77 35.37 -8.86
CA GLY A 167 17.35 35.61 -10.23
C GLY A 167 16.37 34.58 -10.76
N LEU A 168 16.40 33.30 -10.34
CA LEU A 168 15.64 32.26 -11.04
C LEU A 168 14.11 32.37 -10.92
N ASP A 169 13.57 32.69 -9.74
CA ASP A 169 12.13 32.96 -9.61
C ASP A 169 11.75 34.32 -10.24
N ASN A 170 12.68 35.27 -10.26
CA ASN A 170 12.53 36.54 -10.97
C ASN A 170 12.65 36.37 -12.50
N VAL A 171 13.32 35.32 -12.99
CA VAL A 171 13.47 35.01 -14.41
C VAL A 171 12.15 34.49 -14.94
N ASP A 172 11.44 33.60 -14.25
CA ASP A 172 10.09 33.17 -14.68
C ASP A 172 9.14 34.39 -14.73
N ALA A 173 9.11 35.22 -13.68
CA ALA A 173 8.32 36.45 -13.67
C ALA A 173 8.75 37.49 -14.73
N TYR A 174 10.05 37.55 -15.05
CA TYR A 174 10.61 38.43 -16.07
C TYR A 174 10.33 37.94 -17.49
N LEU A 175 10.39 36.62 -17.71
CA LEU A 175 10.05 35.98 -18.98
C LEU A 175 8.56 36.14 -19.27
N ASP A 176 7.69 35.94 -18.28
CA ASP A 176 6.25 36.20 -18.42
C ASP A 176 5.98 37.69 -18.69
N ALA A 177 6.70 38.61 -18.01
CA ALA A 177 6.60 40.05 -18.31
C ALA A 177 7.19 40.44 -19.68
N GLN A 178 8.15 39.67 -20.21
CA GLN A 178 8.70 39.84 -21.56
C GLN A 178 7.76 39.30 -22.62
N ASP A 179 7.09 38.17 -22.38
CA ASP A 179 6.05 37.62 -23.26
C ASP A 179 4.89 38.62 -23.40
N ASP A 180 4.41 39.18 -22.30
CA ASP A 180 3.42 40.26 -22.30
C ASP A 180 3.87 41.47 -23.14
N ARG A 181 5.17 41.78 -23.10
CA ARG A 181 5.74 42.91 -23.84
C ARG A 181 5.92 42.57 -25.32
N LEU A 182 6.29 41.33 -25.65
CA LEU A 182 6.42 40.82 -27.01
C LEU A 182 5.05 40.69 -27.68
N ASP A 183 4.02 40.27 -26.95
CA ASP A 183 2.64 40.24 -27.42
C ASP A 183 2.12 41.65 -27.70
N ARG A 184 2.41 42.62 -26.83
CA ARG A 184 2.08 44.03 -27.09
C ARG A 184 2.84 44.59 -28.30
N LEU A 185 4.12 44.23 -28.46
CA LEU A 185 4.92 44.64 -29.61
C LEU A 185 4.46 43.95 -30.91
N SER A 186 4.08 42.68 -30.85
CA SER A 186 3.50 41.90 -31.95
C SER A 186 2.15 42.47 -32.38
N ALA A 187 1.28 42.77 -31.41
CA ALA A 187 0.01 43.46 -31.63
C ALA A 187 0.22 44.86 -32.23
N ALA A 188 1.22 45.61 -31.76
CA ALA A 188 1.59 46.91 -32.33
C ALA A 188 2.23 46.80 -33.73
N LEU A 189 2.77 45.63 -34.09
CA LEU A 189 3.40 45.34 -35.38
C LEU A 189 2.46 44.67 -36.41
N GLY A 190 1.22 44.32 -36.04
CA GLY A 190 0.11 44.17 -36.99
C GLY A 190 -0.41 42.76 -37.31
N THR A 191 -0.50 41.84 -36.36
CA THR A 191 -1.38 40.65 -36.50
C THR A 191 -2.77 40.95 -35.97
N SER A 192 -3.72 41.12 -36.90
CA SER A 192 -5.14 41.39 -36.64
C SER A 192 -5.79 40.35 -35.72
N PRO A 193 -6.45 40.74 -34.61
CA PRO A 193 -7.05 39.84 -33.60
C PRO A 193 -8.42 39.26 -34.03
N ALA A 194 -8.56 38.85 -35.29
CA ALA A 194 -9.85 38.41 -35.83
C ALA A 194 -10.12 36.90 -35.79
N ASP A 195 -9.22 36.08 -35.20
CA ASP A 195 -9.35 34.61 -35.25
C ASP A 195 -9.23 33.88 -33.90
N GLN A 196 -9.30 34.61 -32.77
CA GLN A 196 -9.49 34.00 -31.45
C GLN A 196 -10.93 34.21 -30.99
N ALA A 197 -11.78 33.26 -31.38
CA ALA A 197 -13.10 33.12 -30.78
C ALA A 197 -12.93 32.77 -29.29
N PRO A 198 -13.59 33.51 -28.37
CA PRO A 198 -13.54 33.23 -26.94
C PRO A 198 -14.24 31.89 -26.68
N HIS A 199 -13.48 30.92 -26.18
CA HIS A 199 -14.05 29.66 -25.69
C HIS A 199 -14.85 29.98 -24.41
N PRO A 200 -16.15 29.66 -24.33
CA PRO A 200 -16.93 29.90 -23.13
C PRO A 200 -16.38 29.03 -21.99
N PRO A 201 -16.24 29.56 -20.77
CA PRO A 201 -15.91 28.75 -19.61
C PRO A 201 -17.05 27.75 -19.41
N THR A 202 -16.76 26.47 -19.57
CA THR A 202 -17.64 25.41 -19.06
C THR A 202 -17.69 25.56 -17.55
N GLU A 203 -18.73 26.24 -17.07
CA GLU A 203 -19.10 26.32 -15.66
C GLU A 203 -19.36 24.89 -15.15
N ASP A 204 -18.35 24.34 -14.49
CA ASP A 204 -18.43 23.08 -13.78
C ASP A 204 -19.22 23.29 -12.49
N ARG A 205 -20.55 23.45 -12.59
CA ARG A 205 -21.49 23.71 -11.47
C ARG A 205 -21.72 22.50 -10.55
N ARG A 206 -20.89 21.46 -10.64
CA ARG A 206 -21.07 20.21 -9.88
C ARG A 206 -20.48 20.16 -8.46
N PRO A 207 -19.55 21.04 -7.99
CA PRO A 207 -18.93 20.83 -6.70
C PRO A 207 -19.85 21.16 -5.51
N GLU A 208 -20.83 22.07 -5.68
CA GLU A 208 -21.67 22.53 -4.57
C GLU A 208 -22.61 21.44 -4.03
N VAL A 209 -23.11 20.55 -4.89
CA VAL A 209 -24.08 19.52 -4.49
C VAL A 209 -23.42 18.35 -3.76
N LEU A 210 -22.09 18.18 -3.88
CA LEU A 210 -21.36 17.08 -3.23
C LEU A 210 -20.91 17.42 -1.81
N LEU A 211 -20.83 18.72 -1.47
CA LEU A 211 -20.35 19.21 -0.18
C LEU A 211 -21.09 18.61 1.03
N PRO A 212 -22.44 18.53 1.06
CA PRO A 212 -23.16 17.96 2.19
C PRO A 212 -22.82 16.49 2.45
N LEU A 213 -22.67 15.69 1.38
CA LEU A 213 -22.31 14.28 1.49
C LEU A 213 -20.87 14.12 2.01
N VAL A 214 -19.91 14.84 1.42
CA VAL A 214 -18.51 14.79 1.86
C VAL A 214 -18.37 15.24 3.32
N ALA A 215 -19.11 16.28 3.74
CA ALA A 215 -19.12 16.75 5.12
C ALA A 215 -19.73 15.74 6.10
N ALA A 216 -20.73 14.95 5.69
CA ALA A 216 -21.26 13.85 6.49
C ALA A 216 -20.23 12.70 6.62
N LEU A 217 -19.61 12.30 5.51
CA LEU A 217 -18.59 11.25 5.49
C LEU A 217 -17.35 11.63 6.34
N LEU A 218 -16.94 12.90 6.32
CA LEU A 218 -15.83 13.39 7.15
C LEU A 218 -16.08 13.28 8.67
N ARG A 219 -17.35 13.22 9.10
CA ARG A 219 -17.72 13.11 10.51
C ARG A 219 -17.80 11.66 11.00
N MET A 220 -17.67 10.67 10.11
CA MET A 220 -17.67 9.25 10.47
C MET A 220 -16.29 8.84 11.02
N PRO A 221 -16.18 8.37 12.28
CA PRO A 221 -14.92 7.90 12.85
C PRO A 221 -14.29 6.78 12.03
N ALA A 222 -15.12 5.92 11.42
CA ALA A 222 -14.65 4.83 10.56
C ALA A 222 -13.87 5.34 9.33
N LEU A 223 -14.10 6.57 8.86
CA LEU A 223 -13.44 7.15 7.69
C LEU A 223 -12.26 8.09 8.06
N ALA A 224 -11.97 8.28 9.34
CA ALA A 224 -10.90 9.17 9.80
C ALA A 224 -9.50 8.67 9.41
N GLU A 225 -9.27 7.36 9.51
CA GLU A 225 -7.99 6.73 9.21
C GLU A 225 -7.84 6.35 7.73
N ALA A 226 -6.63 6.49 7.17
CA ALA A 226 -6.36 6.17 5.77
C ALA A 226 -6.55 4.68 5.47
N SER A 227 -6.10 3.80 6.36
CA SER A 227 -6.28 2.34 6.30
C SER A 227 -7.76 1.93 6.19
N ASN A 228 -8.62 2.58 6.99
CA ASN A 228 -10.05 2.29 6.99
C ASN A 228 -10.72 2.78 5.70
N ARG A 229 -10.37 3.98 5.21
CA ARG A 229 -10.87 4.47 3.90
C ARG A 229 -10.52 3.51 2.76
N SER A 230 -9.27 3.02 2.70
CA SER A 230 -8.87 2.03 1.69
C SER A 230 -9.62 0.70 1.81
N THR A 231 -9.97 0.30 3.04
CA THR A 231 -10.80 -0.89 3.29
C THR A 231 -12.23 -0.68 2.79
N ILE A 232 -12.84 0.47 3.08
CA ILE A 232 -14.18 0.84 2.58
C ILE A 232 -14.19 0.84 1.04
N ILE A 233 -13.21 1.44 0.38
CA ILE A 233 -13.10 1.45 -1.10
C ILE A 233 -13.13 0.02 -1.66
N ARG A 234 -12.37 -0.90 -1.06
CA ARG A 234 -12.36 -2.31 -1.47
C ARG A 234 -13.71 -3.00 -1.26
N LEU A 235 -14.36 -2.75 -0.13
CA LEU A 235 -15.69 -3.30 0.18
C LEU A 235 -16.76 -2.76 -0.79
N VAL A 236 -16.70 -1.48 -1.14
CA VAL A 236 -17.60 -0.89 -2.14
C VAL A 236 -17.36 -1.50 -3.51
N GLY A 237 -16.10 -1.69 -3.93
CA GLY A 237 -15.79 -2.41 -5.16
C GLY A 237 -16.33 -3.85 -5.17
N HIS A 238 -16.24 -4.56 -4.04
CA HIS A 238 -16.83 -5.89 -3.90
C HIS A 238 -18.36 -5.85 -4.02
N GLU A 239 -19.02 -4.89 -3.37
CA GLU A 239 -20.47 -4.69 -3.42
C GLU A 239 -20.97 -4.32 -4.83
N LEU A 240 -20.15 -3.63 -5.63
CA LEU A 240 -20.45 -3.31 -7.02
C LEU A 240 -20.16 -4.46 -8.00
N GLY A 241 -19.40 -5.47 -7.58
CA GLY A 241 -18.90 -6.53 -8.47
C GLY A 241 -17.83 -6.06 -9.45
N THR A 242 -17.34 -4.82 -9.33
CA THR A 242 -16.31 -4.22 -10.18
C THR A 242 -15.28 -3.49 -9.33
N GLY A 243 -14.01 -3.53 -9.72
CA GLY A 243 -12.96 -2.79 -9.03
C GLY A 243 -13.21 -1.28 -9.07
N LEU A 244 -13.45 -0.66 -7.91
CA LEU A 244 -13.57 0.79 -7.79
C LEU A 244 -12.18 1.41 -7.68
N VAL A 245 -11.79 2.23 -8.66
CA VAL A 245 -10.49 2.92 -8.67
C VAL A 245 -10.68 4.34 -8.14
N VAL A 246 -10.10 4.61 -6.97
CA VAL A 246 -10.14 5.95 -6.35
C VAL A 246 -8.70 6.48 -6.24
N PRO A 247 -8.41 7.67 -6.78
CA PRO A 247 -7.09 8.29 -6.60
C PRO A 247 -6.77 8.52 -5.12
N GLU A 248 -5.66 7.94 -4.66
CA GLU A 248 -5.21 8.07 -3.28
C GLU A 248 -4.85 9.52 -2.95
N SER A 249 -5.28 9.98 -1.76
CA SER A 249 -4.90 11.28 -1.22
C SER A 249 -4.66 11.20 0.28
N ALA A 250 -3.63 11.90 0.73
CA ALA A 250 -3.29 12.05 2.15
C ALA A 250 -4.32 12.92 2.90
N HIS A 251 -5.02 13.81 2.18
CA HIS A 251 -6.03 14.69 2.77
C HIS A 251 -7.40 13.99 2.79
N PRO A 252 -8.01 13.75 3.96
CA PRO A 252 -9.27 13.01 4.08
C PRO A 252 -10.39 13.62 3.24
N THR A 253 -10.52 14.95 3.24
CA THR A 253 -11.54 15.68 2.45
C THR A 253 -11.40 15.39 0.96
N VAL A 254 -10.19 15.50 0.42
CA VAL A 254 -9.93 15.25 -1.01
C VAL A 254 -10.17 13.78 -1.36
N HIS A 255 -9.74 12.86 -0.49
CA HIS A 255 -9.93 11.43 -0.73
C HIS A 255 -11.41 11.03 -0.71
N LEU A 256 -12.19 11.56 0.23
CA LEU A 256 -13.63 11.30 0.30
C LEU A 256 -14.39 11.94 -0.88
N SER A 257 -13.98 13.13 -1.33
CA SER A 257 -14.51 13.71 -2.58
C SER A 257 -14.24 12.81 -3.78
N ASN A 258 -13.01 12.29 -3.92
CA ASN A 258 -12.66 11.36 -5.00
C ASN A 258 -13.47 10.07 -4.94
N LEU A 259 -13.71 9.52 -3.73
CA LEU A 259 -14.56 8.35 -3.53
C LEU A 259 -16.00 8.61 -4.00
N VAL A 260 -16.59 9.74 -3.60
CA VAL A 260 -17.95 10.11 -4.02
C VAL A 260 -18.04 10.26 -5.54
N LEU A 261 -17.04 10.92 -6.16
CA LEU A 261 -16.97 11.06 -7.61
C LEU A 261 -16.87 9.71 -8.31
N ALA A 262 -15.99 8.81 -7.84
CA ALA A 262 -15.87 7.47 -8.40
C ALA A 262 -17.17 6.65 -8.25
N CYS A 263 -17.90 6.81 -7.14
CA CYS A 263 -19.21 6.19 -6.95
C CYS A 263 -20.27 6.77 -7.89
N LEU A 264 -20.20 8.04 -8.26
CA LEU A 264 -21.12 8.66 -9.22
C LEU A 264 -20.89 8.19 -10.66
N GLU A 265 -19.68 7.75 -11.00
CA GLU A 265 -19.37 7.16 -12.32
C GLU A 265 -19.99 5.76 -12.52
N HIS A 266 -20.44 5.11 -11.44
CA HIS A 266 -20.99 3.76 -11.48
C HIS A 266 -22.49 3.77 -11.17
N SER A 267 -23.29 3.04 -11.96
CA SER A 267 -24.72 2.87 -11.69
C SER A 267 -24.93 2.18 -10.34
N GLY A 268 -25.53 2.88 -9.38
CA GLY A 268 -25.74 2.37 -8.02
C GLY A 268 -24.53 2.51 -7.08
N GLY A 269 -23.47 3.22 -7.48
CA GLY A 269 -22.26 3.39 -6.66
C GLY A 269 -22.52 4.05 -5.31
N LEU A 270 -23.35 5.10 -5.27
CA LEU A 270 -23.73 5.74 -4.00
C LEU A 270 -24.54 4.81 -3.08
N SER A 271 -25.45 4.01 -3.65
CA SER A 271 -26.21 3.03 -2.87
C SER A 271 -25.30 1.92 -2.31
N ALA A 272 -24.33 1.46 -3.08
CA ALA A 272 -23.32 0.50 -2.62
C ALA A 272 -22.46 1.08 -1.49
N LEU A 273 -22.02 2.34 -1.62
CA LEU A 273 -21.29 3.05 -0.57
C LEU A 273 -22.09 3.11 0.73
N LEU A 274 -23.37 3.50 0.65
CA LEU A 274 -24.23 3.56 1.84
C LEU A 274 -24.44 2.17 2.48
N ARG A 275 -24.62 1.11 1.70
CA ARG A 275 -24.72 -0.25 2.25
C ARG A 275 -23.46 -0.64 2.99
N VAL A 276 -22.29 -0.42 2.42
CA VAL A 276 -21.01 -0.74 3.06
C VAL A 276 -20.82 0.07 4.35
N LEU A 277 -21.10 1.38 4.31
CA LEU A 277 -21.01 2.22 5.50
C LEU A 277 -22.00 1.80 6.59
N ASP A 278 -23.19 1.33 6.24
CA ASP A 278 -24.19 0.86 7.22
C ASP A 278 -23.75 -0.40 7.98
N HIS A 279 -22.93 -1.25 7.35
CA HIS A 279 -22.35 -2.43 8.01
C HIS A 279 -21.24 -2.06 9.00
N VAL A 280 -20.56 -0.94 8.77
CA VAL A 280 -19.43 -0.49 9.60
C VAL A 280 -19.89 0.43 10.72
N GLU A 281 -20.81 1.34 10.42
CA GLU A 281 -21.29 2.36 11.35
C GLU A 281 -22.82 2.44 11.30
N HIS A 282 -23.47 1.51 11.99
CA HIS A 282 -24.92 1.38 12.00
C HIS A 282 -25.58 2.51 12.81
N ASP A 283 -26.57 3.18 12.20
CA ASP A 283 -27.48 4.16 12.82
C ASP A 283 -26.81 5.36 13.52
N SER A 284 -25.61 5.75 13.10
CA SER A 284 -24.96 6.96 13.57
C SER A 284 -25.57 8.23 12.96
N THR A 285 -25.43 9.37 13.65
CA THR A 285 -25.90 10.66 13.12
C THR A 285 -25.27 11.01 11.77
N PRO A 286 -23.94 10.88 11.58
CA PRO A 286 -23.31 11.07 10.26
C PRO A 286 -23.89 10.15 9.18
N MET A 287 -24.25 8.91 9.52
CA MET A 287 -24.84 7.96 8.57
C MET A 287 -26.23 8.38 8.10
N ARG A 288 -27.08 8.90 9.00
CA ARG A 288 -28.38 9.46 8.63
C ARG A 288 -28.26 10.69 7.73
N GLU A 289 -27.29 11.56 8.01
CA GLU A 289 -27.01 12.73 7.17
C GLU A 289 -26.47 12.34 5.78
N ALA A 290 -25.61 11.33 5.71
CA ALA A 290 -25.11 10.80 4.44
C ALA A 290 -26.25 10.21 3.57
N ARG A 291 -27.16 9.43 4.17
CA ARG A 291 -28.36 8.92 3.48
C ARG A 291 -29.21 10.07 2.92
N ARG A 292 -29.51 11.07 3.76
CA ARG A 292 -30.27 12.26 3.34
C ARG A 292 -29.59 12.99 2.17
N ALA A 293 -28.28 13.18 2.21
CA ALA A 293 -27.56 13.86 1.13
C ALA A 293 -27.59 13.06 -0.19
N VAL A 294 -27.54 11.73 -0.13
CA VAL A 294 -27.69 10.86 -1.31
C VAL A 294 -29.13 10.88 -1.84
N ASP A 295 -30.14 10.90 -0.96
CA ASP A 295 -31.54 11.03 -1.35
C ASP A 295 -31.79 12.37 -2.06
N GLU A 296 -31.24 13.48 -1.56
CA GLU A 296 -31.30 14.80 -2.19
C GLU A 296 -30.59 14.80 -3.57
N LEU A 297 -29.43 14.14 -3.69
CA LEU A 297 -28.70 14.00 -4.96
C LEU A 297 -29.45 13.17 -6.01
N THR A 298 -30.14 12.11 -5.59
CA THR A 298 -30.84 11.19 -6.51
C THR A 298 -32.22 11.72 -6.92
N THR A 299 -32.93 12.38 -5.99
CA THR A 299 -34.22 13.01 -6.27
C THR A 299 -34.09 14.27 -7.12
N GLY A 300 -33.01 15.04 -6.97
CA GLY A 300 -32.75 16.24 -7.79
C GLY A 300 -32.36 15.96 -9.25
N GLN A 301 -32.12 14.70 -9.64
CA GLN A 301 -31.77 14.30 -11.01
C GLN A 301 -32.95 13.76 -11.83
N SER A 302 -34.13 13.56 -11.21
CA SER A 302 -35.37 13.13 -11.87
C SER A 302 -36.20 14.31 -12.36
#